data_AF-A0A1F9DES3-F1
#
_entry.id   AF-A0A1F9DES3-F1
#
_cell.length_a   1.000
_cell.length_b   1.000
_cell.length_c   1.000
_cell.angle_alpha   90.00
_cell.angle_beta   90.00
_cell.angle_gamma   90.00
#
_symmetry.space_group_name_H-M   'P 1'
#
loop_
_entity.id
_entity.type
_entity.pdbx_description
1 polymer ?
#
loop_
_entity_poly.entity_id
_entity_poly.type
_entity_poly.pdbx_seq_one_letter_code
_entity_poly.pdbx_strand_id
1 'polypeptide(L)'
;MGNALGLKERAIWTIPFILTIALVTPVTGETLTPFGKPGRGVSHTAKQMPPIQLGTSGGWTYDLANGYCCGGTLGSLVRDEANNYYILSNFHVLAADVAPGGNDLIAQEGDPIIQPGLIDVGCNQNNAQAVATLSQWADPLTNANIDAALALINPGQVRTDGAILEIGTISNSTRAPSLNLAVKKSGRTTRLTSSRITGLSATISVSYDTECAGSLRGTAIFVNQIVVSNRGSKFLAGGDSGSLMVEDVTSNPRAVGLLYAGSSSVAIANPIDEVLCYFSTVLGKSVAMVGGAGIQGAEVPVAAIEDAKKIKARHAARLENVPRGVGHGIGLGHDGRIVIKVYVEEDTPEVRAAVPDSIDGMPVEIEETGRIIPLSRCR
;
A
#
# COMPACT_ATOMS: atom_id res chain seq x y z
N MET A 1 -3.38 50.86 85.91
CA MET A 1 -3.29 51.71 84.70
C MET A 1 -2.71 50.80 83.62
N GLY A 2 -3.42 50.28 82.63
CA GLY A 2 -4.57 50.76 81.88
C GLY A 2 -4.15 50.75 80.40
N ASN A 3 -4.74 49.82 79.63
CA ASN A 3 -4.77 49.73 78.15
C ASN A 3 -3.46 49.36 77.43
N ALA A 4 -3.42 48.70 76.27
CA ALA A 4 -4.35 47.89 75.47
C ALA A 4 -3.55 47.45 74.21
N LEU A 5 -4.11 46.51 73.44
CA LEU A 5 -3.77 46.14 72.04
C LEU A 5 -2.51 45.26 71.86
N GLY A 6 -2.55 44.10 71.20
CA GLY A 6 -3.61 43.39 70.50
C GLY A 6 -2.97 42.31 69.61
N LEU A 7 -3.50 41.07 69.70
CA LEU A 7 -3.73 40.08 68.62
C LEU A 7 -2.62 39.94 67.53
N LYS A 8 -1.94 38.80 67.34
CA LYS A 8 -2.43 37.42 67.20
C LYS A 8 -1.32 36.39 67.48
N GLU A 9 -1.60 35.44 68.35
CA GLU A 9 -0.78 34.23 68.57
C GLU A 9 -1.05 33.17 67.49
N ARG A 10 0.02 32.49 67.05
CA ARG A 10 -0.02 31.33 66.17
C ARG A 10 -0.19 30.07 67.04
N ALA A 11 -1.34 29.41 66.96
CA ALA A 11 -1.55 28.12 67.61
C ALA A 11 -1.36 26.98 66.61
N ILE A 12 -0.39 26.12 66.90
CA ILE A 12 -0.13 24.82 66.27
C ILE A 12 -1.20 23.86 66.76
N TRP A 13 -1.91 23.19 65.85
CA TRP A 13 -2.88 22.13 66.18
C TRP A 13 -2.54 20.85 65.43
N THR A 14 -2.18 19.82 66.21
CA THR A 14 -2.15 18.40 65.85
C THR A 14 -3.56 17.89 65.51
N ILE A 15 -3.69 17.15 64.41
CA ILE A 15 -4.95 16.50 63.98
C ILE A 15 -4.73 14.97 63.95
N PRO A 16 -5.69 14.16 64.47
CA PRO A 16 -5.50 12.73 64.69
C PRO A 16 -5.79 11.86 63.45
N PHE A 17 -5.22 10.66 63.49
CA PHE A 17 -5.34 9.55 62.54
C PHE A 17 -6.79 9.04 62.43
N ILE A 18 -7.29 8.87 61.20
CA ILE A 18 -8.45 8.01 60.90
C ILE A 18 -8.00 6.91 59.95
N LEU A 19 -8.20 5.68 60.39
CA LEU A 19 -7.90 4.41 59.75
C LEU A 19 -9.05 4.03 58.80
N THR A 20 -8.77 3.84 57.51
CA THR A 20 -9.69 3.17 56.59
C THR A 20 -9.02 1.91 56.07
N ILE A 21 -9.58 0.76 56.43
CA ILE A 21 -9.13 -0.58 56.04
C ILE A 21 -9.53 -0.83 54.57
N ALA A 22 -8.55 -1.10 53.71
CA ALA A 22 -8.78 -1.69 52.40
C ALA A 22 -8.31 -3.15 52.41
N LEU A 23 -9.22 -4.06 52.07
CA LEU A 23 -9.01 -5.51 51.99
C LEU A 23 -7.93 -5.86 50.95
N VAL A 24 -6.97 -6.67 51.39
CA VAL A 24 -5.89 -7.25 50.58
C VAL A 24 -6.38 -8.57 49.99
N THR A 25 -6.31 -8.72 48.67
CA THR A 25 -6.31 -10.04 48.00
C THR A 25 -4.87 -10.37 47.59
N PRO A 26 -4.36 -11.60 47.81
CA PRO A 26 -2.97 -11.93 47.56
C PRO A 26 -2.74 -12.19 46.06
N VAL A 27 -1.80 -11.45 45.46
CA VAL A 27 -1.17 -11.87 44.21
C VAL A 27 0.07 -12.65 44.60
N THR A 28 0.01 -13.96 44.42
CA THR A 28 1.16 -14.87 44.49
C THR A 28 2.14 -14.51 43.37
N GLY A 29 3.40 -14.35 43.74
CA GLY A 29 4.44 -13.84 42.87
C GLY A 29 4.80 -14.76 41.70
N GLU A 30 5.07 -14.13 40.56
CA GLU A 30 6.01 -14.66 39.58
C GLU A 30 7.23 -13.75 39.53
N THR A 31 8.38 -14.40 39.62
CA THR A 31 9.73 -13.86 39.54
C THR A 31 9.93 -12.96 38.32
N LEU A 32 10.37 -11.73 38.56
CA LEU A 32 10.87 -10.82 37.52
C LEU A 32 12.14 -11.42 36.89
N THR A 33 12.03 -11.88 35.65
CA THR A 33 13.20 -12.17 34.82
C THR A 33 13.77 -10.86 34.26
N PRO A 34 15.12 -10.73 34.17
CA PRO A 34 15.75 -9.46 33.84
C PRO A 34 15.59 -9.14 32.34
N PHE A 35 15.29 -7.88 32.05
CA PHE A 35 15.45 -7.18 30.77
C PHE A 35 15.58 -8.08 29.54
N GLY A 36 14.43 -8.51 29.01
CA GLY A 36 14.34 -9.01 27.65
C GLY A 36 14.90 -7.98 26.67
N LYS A 37 15.69 -8.45 25.70
CA LYS A 37 16.18 -7.67 24.55
C LYS A 37 15.04 -6.81 23.95
N PRO A 38 15.33 -5.60 23.42
CA PRO A 38 14.30 -4.75 22.83
C PRO A 38 13.50 -5.57 21.80
N GLY A 39 12.17 -5.57 21.96
CA GLY A 39 11.27 -6.39 21.15
C GLY A 39 11.59 -6.22 19.67
N ARG A 40 11.82 -7.35 18.99
CA ARG A 40 11.87 -7.41 17.52
C ARG A 40 10.57 -6.74 17.03
N GLY A 41 10.67 -5.65 16.26
CA GLY A 41 9.48 -4.94 15.76
C GLY A 41 8.48 -5.89 15.07
N VAL A 42 7.24 -5.43 14.91
CA VAL A 42 6.13 -6.24 14.37
C VAL A 42 6.56 -6.97 13.08
N SER A 43 6.28 -8.27 13.02
CA SER A 43 6.69 -9.10 11.88
C SER A 43 5.60 -9.13 10.83
N HIS A 44 5.97 -8.80 9.59
CA HIS A 44 5.07 -8.86 8.43
C HIS A 44 5.21 -10.18 7.65
N THR A 45 6.15 -11.04 8.03
CA THR A 45 6.44 -12.32 7.36
C THR A 45 6.15 -13.53 8.25
N ALA A 46 5.89 -13.33 9.55
CA ALA A 46 5.56 -14.42 10.45
C ALA A 46 4.15 -14.96 10.19
N LYS A 47 3.98 -16.28 10.35
CA LYS A 47 2.67 -16.92 10.34
C LYS A 47 1.83 -16.34 11.47
N GLN A 48 0.67 -15.76 11.14
CA GLN A 48 -0.27 -15.24 12.11
C GLN A 48 -1.21 -16.36 12.57
N MET A 49 -1.78 -16.24 13.76
CA MET A 49 -2.93 -17.07 14.12
C MET A 49 -4.19 -16.48 13.45
N PRO A 50 -5.02 -17.30 12.81
CA PRO A 50 -6.33 -16.85 12.32
C PRO A 50 -7.22 -16.30 13.44
N PRO A 51 -8.06 -15.29 13.16
CA PRO A 51 -8.13 -14.56 11.90
C PRO A 51 -6.95 -13.61 11.72
N ILE A 52 -6.28 -13.67 10.56
CA ILE A 52 -5.11 -12.84 10.26
C ILE A 52 -5.50 -11.38 10.02
N GLN A 53 -4.56 -10.47 10.29
CA GLN A 53 -4.58 -9.10 9.74
C GLN A 53 -3.95 -9.07 8.35
N LEU A 54 -4.38 -8.12 7.53
CA LEU A 54 -3.81 -7.83 6.21
C LEU A 54 -2.60 -6.90 6.34
N GLY A 55 -1.98 -6.48 5.23
CA GLY A 55 -0.69 -5.77 5.24
C GLY A 55 0.51 -6.67 5.54
N THR A 56 0.33 -7.98 5.37
CA THR A 56 1.37 -9.00 5.63
C THR A 56 1.67 -9.83 4.39
N SER A 57 2.77 -10.58 4.47
CA SER A 57 3.18 -11.54 3.45
C SER A 57 2.07 -12.51 3.07
N GLY A 58 1.91 -12.72 1.76
CA GLY A 58 1.09 -13.76 1.19
C GLY A 58 1.27 -13.84 -0.32
N GLY A 59 0.55 -14.76 -0.93
CA GLY A 59 0.62 -14.98 -2.37
C GLY A 59 -0.04 -16.28 -2.78
N TRP A 60 0.02 -16.57 -4.08
CA TRP A 60 -0.38 -17.86 -4.62
C TRP A 60 0.48 -18.98 -4.03
N THR A 61 -0.16 -20.09 -3.69
CA THR A 61 0.48 -21.20 -2.96
C THR A 61 1.58 -21.88 -3.74
N TYR A 62 1.47 -21.88 -5.07
CA TYR A 62 2.36 -22.60 -5.97
C TYR A 62 3.32 -21.66 -6.72
N ASP A 63 3.54 -20.44 -6.24
CA ASP A 63 4.38 -19.43 -6.89
C ASP A 63 5.88 -19.78 -6.80
N LEU A 64 6.26 -20.83 -7.53
CA LEU A 64 7.55 -21.52 -7.53
C LEU A 64 7.98 -21.79 -8.98
N ALA A 65 8.91 -20.99 -9.47
CA ALA A 65 9.47 -21.15 -10.81
C ALA A 65 10.97 -20.82 -10.83
N ASN A 66 11.71 -21.41 -11.76
CA ASN A 66 13.14 -21.12 -11.97
C ASN A 66 14.04 -21.33 -10.74
N GLY A 67 13.62 -22.17 -9.78
CA GLY A 67 14.33 -22.37 -8.51
C GLY A 67 14.09 -21.29 -7.45
N TYR A 68 13.21 -20.34 -7.73
CA TYR A 68 12.79 -19.28 -6.82
C TYR A 68 11.33 -19.47 -6.40
N CYS A 69 11.00 -19.03 -5.19
CA CYS A 69 9.62 -18.77 -4.83
C CYS A 69 9.34 -17.29 -4.62
N CYS A 70 8.14 -16.88 -4.98
CA CYS A 70 7.70 -15.50 -4.96
C CYS A 70 6.63 -15.25 -3.90
N GLY A 71 6.26 -13.99 -3.77
CA GLY A 71 5.21 -13.52 -2.89
C GLY A 71 5.20 -12.00 -2.81
N GLY A 72 4.14 -11.49 -2.20
CA GLY A 72 3.91 -10.07 -2.00
C GLY A 72 3.16 -9.80 -0.71
N THR A 73 2.26 -8.83 -0.76
CA THR A 73 1.45 -8.41 0.38
C THR A 73 -0.03 -8.71 0.14
N LEU A 74 -0.70 -9.34 1.11
CA LEU A 74 -2.16 -9.39 1.18
C LEU A 74 -2.64 -8.01 1.64
N GLY A 75 -3.12 -7.19 0.71
CA GLY A 75 -3.24 -5.75 0.89
C GLY A 75 -4.35 -5.30 1.83
N SER A 76 -5.58 -5.53 1.39
CA SER A 76 -6.78 -5.04 2.07
C SER A 76 -7.98 -5.93 1.79
N LEU A 77 -9.06 -5.70 2.52
CA LEU A 77 -10.30 -6.43 2.35
C LEU A 77 -11.31 -5.57 1.59
N VAL A 78 -11.91 -6.16 0.56
CA VAL A 78 -13.07 -5.60 -0.15
C VAL A 78 -14.25 -6.56 -0.02
N ARG A 79 -15.46 -6.03 -0.21
CA ARG A 79 -16.68 -6.84 -0.18
C ARG A 79 -17.59 -6.53 -1.35
N ASP A 80 -18.31 -7.54 -1.83
CA ASP A 80 -19.42 -7.35 -2.77
C ASP A 80 -20.75 -7.07 -2.05
N GLU A 81 -21.79 -6.72 -2.80
CA GLU A 81 -23.15 -6.51 -2.28
C GLU A 81 -23.78 -7.76 -1.64
N ALA A 82 -23.27 -8.96 -1.95
CA ALA A 82 -23.71 -10.22 -1.38
C ALA A 82 -22.99 -10.57 -0.06
N ASN A 83 -22.14 -9.67 0.46
CA ASN A 83 -21.29 -9.88 1.63
C ASN A 83 -20.26 -11.00 1.47
N ASN A 84 -19.82 -11.28 0.23
CA ASN A 84 -18.60 -12.03 0.01
C ASN A 84 -17.41 -11.12 0.25
N TYR A 85 -16.41 -11.62 0.97
CA TYR A 85 -15.22 -10.87 1.35
C TYR A 85 -14.02 -11.38 0.58
N TYR A 86 -13.27 -10.46 -0.01
CA TYR A 86 -12.12 -10.77 -0.85
C TYR A 86 -10.88 -10.05 -0.34
N ILE A 87 -9.76 -10.76 -0.27
CA ILE A 87 -8.44 -10.15 -0.20
C ILE A 87 -8.17 -9.47 -1.54
N LEU A 88 -7.85 -8.19 -1.51
CA LEU A 88 -7.31 -7.44 -2.62
C LEU A 88 -5.78 -7.39 -2.52
N SER A 89 -5.12 -7.77 -3.61
CA SER A 89 -3.67 -7.64 -3.82
C SER A 89 -3.40 -7.40 -5.30
N ASN A 90 -2.14 -7.45 -5.74
CA ASN A 90 -1.81 -7.36 -7.17
C ASN A 90 -2.05 -8.67 -7.91
N PHE A 91 -2.30 -8.56 -9.22
CA PHE A 91 -2.35 -9.72 -10.11
C PHE A 91 -1.01 -10.46 -10.05
N HIS A 92 0.11 -9.73 -10.12
CA HIS A 92 1.44 -10.35 -10.09
C HIS A 92 1.85 -10.92 -8.71
N VAL A 93 0.96 -10.91 -7.71
CA VAL A 93 1.15 -11.53 -6.39
C VAL A 93 0.25 -12.75 -6.20
N LEU A 94 -0.95 -12.75 -6.78
CA LEU A 94 -1.94 -13.83 -6.58
C LEU A 94 -2.17 -14.72 -7.79
N ALA A 95 -1.78 -14.28 -9.00
CA ALA A 95 -2.14 -14.96 -10.25
C ALA A 95 -1.06 -14.83 -11.35
N ALA A 96 0.16 -14.40 -11.00
CA ALA A 96 1.21 -13.99 -11.94
C ALA A 96 1.77 -15.11 -12.81
N ASP A 97 1.62 -16.36 -12.37
CA ASP A 97 2.21 -17.50 -13.05
C ASP A 97 1.33 -17.88 -14.25
N VAL A 98 1.68 -17.29 -15.41
CA VAL A 98 0.93 -17.39 -16.67
C VAL A 98 1.63 -18.29 -17.69
N ALA A 99 2.76 -18.89 -17.32
CA ALA A 99 3.44 -19.94 -18.05
C ALA A 99 3.68 -21.14 -17.11
N PRO A 100 3.82 -22.36 -17.62
CA PRO A 100 4.18 -23.49 -16.76
C PRO A 100 5.62 -23.32 -16.27
N GLY A 101 5.76 -22.95 -15.00
CA GLY A 101 7.05 -22.78 -14.35
C GLY A 101 7.70 -24.09 -13.90
N GLY A 102 8.57 -24.01 -12.90
CA GLY A 102 9.35 -25.15 -12.39
C GLY A 102 8.53 -26.26 -11.71
N ASN A 103 7.22 -26.07 -11.58
CA ASN A 103 6.26 -27.02 -11.04
C ASN A 103 5.17 -27.42 -12.04
N ASP A 104 5.26 -27.00 -13.31
CA ASP A 104 4.29 -27.24 -14.38
C ASP A 104 2.86 -26.73 -14.07
N LEU A 105 2.72 -25.74 -13.18
CA LEU A 105 1.44 -25.14 -12.81
C LEU A 105 1.32 -23.70 -13.33
N ILE A 106 0.08 -23.29 -13.56
CA ILE A 106 -0.36 -21.92 -13.86
C ILE A 106 -1.46 -21.62 -12.86
N ALA A 107 -1.52 -20.39 -12.37
CA ALA A 107 -2.56 -19.98 -11.42
C ALA A 107 -3.97 -20.13 -12.02
N GLN A 108 -4.86 -20.76 -11.26
CA GLN A 108 -6.25 -21.01 -11.65
C GLN A 108 -7.22 -20.50 -10.60
N GLU A 109 -8.42 -20.12 -11.04
CA GLU A 109 -9.52 -19.82 -10.12
C GLU A 109 -9.76 -20.99 -9.16
N GLY A 110 -9.92 -20.68 -7.88
CA GLY A 110 -10.04 -21.67 -6.80
C GLY A 110 -8.71 -22.06 -6.15
N ASP A 111 -7.57 -21.69 -6.72
CA ASP A 111 -6.28 -22.04 -6.12
C ASP A 111 -6.07 -21.40 -4.74
N PRO A 112 -5.36 -22.07 -3.81
CA PRO A 112 -5.19 -21.54 -2.47
C PRO A 112 -4.27 -20.32 -2.46
N ILE A 113 -4.65 -19.31 -1.69
CA ILE A 113 -3.82 -18.16 -1.32
C ILE A 113 -3.38 -18.33 0.15
N ILE A 114 -2.08 -18.19 0.41
CA ILE A 114 -1.47 -18.51 1.70
C ILE A 114 -0.94 -17.30 2.47
N GLN A 115 -0.94 -17.42 3.79
CA GLN A 115 -0.25 -16.54 4.74
C GLN A 115 0.63 -17.39 5.68
N PRO A 116 1.94 -17.11 5.80
CA PRO A 116 2.73 -16.18 4.99
C PRO A 116 2.85 -16.65 3.53
N GLY A 117 3.37 -15.79 2.66
CA GLY A 117 3.68 -16.13 1.27
C GLY A 117 4.81 -17.15 1.17
N LEU A 118 4.87 -17.86 0.04
CA LEU A 118 5.77 -19.00 -0.17
C LEU A 118 7.25 -18.65 0.09
N ILE A 119 7.65 -17.44 -0.31
CA ILE A 119 8.98 -16.83 -0.07
C ILE A 119 9.41 -16.79 1.41
N ASP A 120 8.46 -16.66 2.34
CA ASP A 120 8.75 -16.50 3.78
C ASP A 120 8.71 -17.80 4.57
N VAL A 121 8.29 -18.88 3.93
CA VAL A 121 8.12 -20.20 4.55
C VAL A 121 9.11 -21.24 4.00
N GLY A 122 10.18 -20.76 3.35
CA GLY A 122 11.25 -21.60 2.79
C GLY A 122 10.79 -22.39 1.56
N CYS A 123 9.94 -21.79 0.74
CA CYS A 123 9.30 -22.42 -0.40
C CYS A 123 8.55 -23.72 -0.07
N ASN A 124 8.08 -23.86 1.17
CA ASN A 124 7.34 -25.03 1.65
C ASN A 124 5.97 -24.60 2.18
N GLN A 125 4.93 -24.83 1.37
CA GLN A 125 3.54 -24.49 1.71
C GLN A 125 3.05 -25.07 3.05
N ASN A 126 3.62 -26.19 3.52
CA ASN A 126 3.22 -26.82 4.79
C ASN A 126 3.54 -25.94 6.02
N ASN A 127 4.44 -24.98 5.85
CA ASN A 127 4.80 -24.00 6.88
C ASN A 127 3.89 -22.74 6.84
N ALA A 128 2.97 -22.65 5.89
CA ALA A 128 1.98 -21.57 5.75
C ALA A 128 0.57 -22.03 6.17
N GLN A 129 -0.46 -21.26 5.84
CA GLN A 129 -1.86 -21.64 5.95
C GLN A 129 -2.68 -21.01 4.81
N ALA A 130 -3.64 -21.75 4.25
CA ALA A 130 -4.53 -21.23 3.22
C ALA A 130 -5.59 -20.31 3.86
N VAL A 131 -5.61 -19.05 3.45
CA VAL A 131 -6.50 -18.03 4.03
C VAL A 131 -7.59 -17.56 3.07
N ALA A 132 -7.45 -17.85 1.78
CA ALA A 132 -8.40 -17.51 0.73
C ALA A 132 -8.22 -18.44 -0.48
N THR A 133 -9.11 -18.33 -1.46
CA THR A 133 -9.00 -18.97 -2.78
C THR A 133 -9.03 -17.91 -3.87
N LEU A 134 -8.13 -18.00 -4.86
CA LEU A 134 -8.08 -17.08 -6.00
C LEU A 134 -9.45 -17.03 -6.68
N SER A 135 -9.93 -15.83 -7.00
CA SER A 135 -11.28 -15.63 -7.54
C SER A 135 -11.26 -14.91 -8.89
N GLN A 136 -10.70 -13.70 -8.96
CA GLN A 136 -10.71 -12.87 -10.17
C GLN A 136 -9.43 -12.05 -10.24
N TRP A 137 -9.00 -11.67 -11.44
CA TRP A 137 -7.81 -10.84 -11.61
C TRP A 137 -7.85 -9.98 -12.85
N ALA A 138 -7.02 -8.94 -12.84
CA ALA A 138 -6.81 -7.98 -13.91
C ALA A 138 -5.37 -8.14 -14.40
N ASP A 139 -5.19 -8.82 -15.53
CA ASP A 139 -3.87 -8.97 -16.16
C ASP A 139 -3.54 -7.71 -16.98
N PRO A 140 -2.50 -6.94 -16.61
CA PRO A 140 -2.14 -5.70 -17.30
C PRO A 140 -1.78 -5.87 -18.77
N LEU A 141 -1.31 -7.06 -19.16
CA LEU A 141 -0.94 -7.35 -20.56
C LEU A 141 -2.14 -7.76 -21.42
N THR A 142 -3.34 -7.87 -20.84
CA THR A 142 -4.60 -8.10 -21.57
C THR A 142 -5.52 -6.86 -21.54
N ASN A 143 -4.92 -5.67 -21.64
CA ASN A 143 -5.60 -4.35 -21.65
C ASN A 143 -6.29 -3.94 -20.34
N ALA A 144 -5.89 -4.47 -19.18
CA ALA A 144 -6.30 -3.91 -17.90
C ALA A 144 -5.44 -2.68 -17.53
N ASN A 145 -6.09 -1.58 -17.12
CA ASN A 145 -5.39 -0.38 -16.61
C ASN A 145 -5.02 -0.50 -15.11
N ILE A 146 -5.12 -1.71 -14.55
CA ILE A 146 -4.81 -1.99 -13.14
C ILE A 146 -4.05 -3.31 -13.04
N ASP A 147 -3.28 -3.45 -11.97
CA ASP A 147 -2.59 -4.69 -11.60
C ASP A 147 -3.16 -5.17 -10.28
N ALA A 148 -4.20 -6.00 -10.35
CA ALA A 148 -4.98 -6.36 -9.18
C ALA A 148 -5.57 -7.76 -9.29
N ALA A 149 -5.76 -8.41 -8.15
CA ALA A 149 -6.46 -9.68 -8.03
C ALA A 149 -7.25 -9.76 -6.73
N LEU A 150 -8.33 -10.53 -6.77
CA LEU A 150 -9.22 -10.86 -5.67
C LEU A 150 -9.09 -12.33 -5.31
N ALA A 151 -9.03 -12.61 -4.00
CA ALA A 151 -9.14 -13.96 -3.45
C ALA A 151 -10.24 -14.01 -2.39
N LEU A 152 -11.23 -14.89 -2.58
CA LEU A 152 -12.35 -15.07 -1.66
C LEU A 152 -11.84 -15.67 -0.35
N ILE A 153 -12.14 -15.03 0.79
CA ILE A 153 -11.61 -15.49 2.09
C ILE A 153 -12.20 -16.83 2.51
N ASN A 154 -11.36 -17.65 3.11
CA ASN A 154 -11.81 -18.83 3.84
C ASN A 154 -12.44 -18.38 5.16
N PRO A 155 -13.61 -18.93 5.57
CA PRO A 155 -14.26 -18.56 6.81
C PRO A 155 -13.33 -18.64 8.03
N GLY A 156 -13.31 -17.58 8.84
CA GLY A 156 -12.49 -17.48 10.05
C GLY A 156 -10.99 -17.28 9.82
N GLN A 157 -10.51 -17.27 8.57
CA GLN A 157 -9.08 -17.13 8.28
C GLN A 157 -8.60 -15.68 8.29
N VAL A 158 -9.44 -14.73 7.90
CA VAL A 158 -9.11 -13.29 7.78
C VAL A 158 -10.06 -12.48 8.65
N ARG A 159 -9.55 -11.41 9.29
CA ARG A 159 -10.42 -10.50 10.04
C ARG A 159 -11.38 -9.76 9.11
N THR A 160 -12.67 -9.92 9.33
CA THR A 160 -13.73 -9.31 8.50
C THR A 160 -13.98 -7.84 8.79
N ASP A 161 -13.31 -7.26 9.78
CA ASP A 161 -13.27 -5.80 9.99
C ASP A 161 -12.22 -5.09 9.10
N GLY A 162 -11.50 -5.86 8.27
CA GLY A 162 -10.54 -5.34 7.31
C GLY A 162 -9.26 -4.78 7.95
N ALA A 163 -8.96 -5.13 9.20
CA ALA A 163 -7.78 -4.61 9.89
C ALA A 163 -6.47 -4.92 9.14
N ILE A 164 -5.69 -3.87 8.92
CA ILE A 164 -4.36 -3.93 8.31
C ILE A 164 -3.30 -3.78 9.41
N LEU A 165 -2.30 -4.65 9.42
CA LEU A 165 -1.26 -4.71 10.44
C LEU A 165 -0.59 -3.34 10.63
N GLU A 166 -0.54 -2.86 11.88
CA GLU A 166 -0.05 -1.54 12.31
C GLU A 166 -0.82 -0.30 11.79
N ILE A 167 -1.80 -0.46 10.88
CA ILE A 167 -2.70 0.62 10.45
C ILE A 167 -4.03 0.56 11.23
N GLY A 168 -4.52 -0.64 11.53
CA GLY A 168 -5.83 -0.90 12.11
C GLY A 168 -6.92 -0.96 11.04
N THR A 169 -8.17 -0.73 11.47
CA THR A 169 -9.32 -0.63 10.57
C THR A 169 -9.26 0.66 9.75
N ILE A 170 -9.67 0.58 8.49
CA ILE A 170 -9.73 1.72 7.57
C ILE A 170 -11.17 2.25 7.45
N SER A 171 -11.35 3.33 6.70
CA SER A 171 -12.68 3.76 6.26
C SER A 171 -13.22 2.86 5.14
N ASN A 172 -14.53 2.65 5.10
CA ASN A 172 -15.22 2.07 3.94
C ASN A 172 -15.34 3.04 2.74
N SER A 173 -15.03 4.32 2.94
CA SER A 173 -14.97 5.33 1.88
C SER A 173 -13.54 5.48 1.36
N THR A 174 -13.42 5.87 0.09
CA THR A 174 -12.13 6.16 -0.55
C THR A 174 -11.78 7.64 -0.44
N ARG A 175 -10.54 7.97 -0.79
CA ARG A 175 -10.01 9.34 -0.89
C ARG A 175 -9.34 9.50 -2.24
N ALA A 176 -9.89 10.41 -3.05
CA ALA A 176 -9.27 10.81 -4.31
C ALA A 176 -7.82 11.30 -4.07
N PRO A 177 -6.86 10.87 -4.90
CA PRO A 177 -5.47 11.26 -4.75
C PRO A 177 -5.30 12.76 -5.06
N SER A 178 -4.41 13.41 -4.31
CA SER A 178 -4.06 14.82 -4.53
C SER A 178 -2.56 15.02 -4.31
N LEU A 179 -1.97 15.98 -5.02
CA LEU A 179 -0.54 16.30 -4.86
C LEU A 179 -0.26 16.68 -3.41
N ASN A 180 0.88 16.21 -2.89
CA ASN A 180 1.34 16.40 -1.52
C ASN A 180 0.49 15.73 -0.42
N LEU A 181 -0.56 14.97 -0.76
CA LEU A 181 -1.30 14.17 0.21
C LEU A 181 -0.34 13.20 0.91
N ALA A 182 -0.32 13.27 2.24
CA ALA A 182 0.44 12.34 3.08
C ALA A 182 -0.26 10.99 3.08
N VAL A 183 0.52 9.94 2.82
CA VAL A 183 0.03 8.57 2.66
C VAL A 183 0.90 7.61 3.45
N LYS A 184 0.32 6.49 3.87
CA LYS A 184 1.03 5.39 4.49
C LYS A 184 0.57 4.05 3.93
N LYS A 185 1.39 3.03 4.12
CA LYS A 185 1.09 1.65 3.73
C LYS A 185 1.72 0.66 4.71
N SER A 186 1.13 -0.51 4.82
CA SER A 186 1.68 -1.65 5.55
C SER A 186 1.95 -2.78 4.57
N GLY A 187 3.21 -3.24 4.50
CA GLY A 187 3.64 -4.21 3.49
C GLY A 187 4.67 -5.18 4.02
N ARG A 188 4.78 -6.33 3.35
CA ARG A 188 5.66 -7.45 3.71
C ARG A 188 7.11 -7.03 4.03
N THR A 189 7.70 -6.17 3.20
CA THR A 189 9.14 -5.93 3.18
C THR A 189 9.49 -4.68 3.96
N THR A 190 8.90 -3.54 3.60
CA THR A 190 9.24 -2.26 4.24
C THR A 190 8.39 -1.96 5.47
N ARG A 191 7.41 -2.83 5.80
CA ARG A 191 6.55 -2.72 6.99
C ARG A 191 5.61 -1.50 6.91
N LEU A 192 5.22 -0.93 8.04
CA LEU A 192 4.55 0.37 8.08
C LEU A 192 5.51 1.49 7.65
N THR A 193 5.21 2.16 6.54
CA THR A 193 5.95 3.35 6.07
C THR A 193 5.01 4.44 5.58
N SER A 194 5.51 5.68 5.60
CA SER A 194 4.79 6.86 5.12
C SER A 194 5.56 7.57 4.02
N SER A 195 4.84 8.24 3.13
CA SER A 195 5.36 9.09 2.07
C SER A 195 4.32 10.13 1.64
N ARG A 196 4.52 10.75 0.48
CA ARG A 196 3.64 11.76 -0.10
C ARG A 196 3.47 11.53 -1.60
N ILE A 197 2.27 11.80 -2.10
CA ILE A 197 1.97 11.81 -3.53
C ILE A 197 2.71 12.98 -4.19
N THR A 198 3.53 12.68 -5.19
CA THR A 198 4.34 13.65 -5.95
C THR A 198 3.86 13.82 -7.38
N GLY A 199 3.08 12.87 -7.90
CA GLY A 199 2.52 12.95 -9.24
C GLY A 199 1.13 12.34 -9.36
N LEU A 200 0.34 12.88 -10.28
CA LEU A 200 -1.01 12.45 -10.64
C LEU A 200 -1.13 12.26 -12.14
N SER A 201 -2.16 11.53 -12.54
CA SER A 201 -2.49 11.24 -13.93
C SER A 201 -1.29 10.77 -14.75
N ALA A 202 -0.43 9.96 -14.13
CA ALA A 202 0.76 9.48 -14.77
C ALA A 202 0.41 8.40 -15.80
N THR A 203 1.06 8.47 -16.96
CA THR A 203 1.14 7.35 -17.90
C THR A 203 2.47 6.66 -17.64
N ILE A 204 2.48 5.38 -17.30
CA ILE A 204 3.66 4.63 -16.83
C ILE A 204 3.78 3.33 -17.61
N SER A 205 4.98 3.03 -18.10
CA SER A 205 5.32 1.75 -18.72
C SER A 205 5.93 0.79 -17.69
N VAL A 206 5.40 -0.43 -17.61
CA VAL A 206 5.85 -1.45 -16.63
C VAL A 206 6.04 -2.78 -17.33
N SER A 207 7.24 -3.36 -17.19
CA SER A 207 7.59 -4.65 -17.77
C SER A 207 7.22 -5.80 -16.84
N TYR A 208 6.55 -6.83 -17.36
CA TYR A 208 6.13 -8.02 -16.63
C TYR A 208 6.83 -9.25 -17.18
N ASP A 209 7.16 -10.18 -16.29
CA ASP A 209 7.72 -11.49 -16.63
C ASP A 209 6.60 -12.54 -16.74
N THR A 210 6.94 -13.72 -17.28
CA THR A 210 5.99 -14.83 -17.48
C THR A 210 5.61 -15.54 -16.18
N GLU A 211 6.52 -15.54 -15.21
CA GLU A 211 6.46 -16.32 -13.97
C GLU A 211 7.50 -15.79 -12.97
N CYS A 212 7.55 -16.35 -11.76
CA CYS A 212 8.57 -16.01 -10.77
C CYS A 212 9.99 -16.20 -11.32
N ALA A 213 10.77 -15.11 -11.35
CA ALA A 213 12.12 -15.07 -11.94
C ALA A 213 12.17 -15.57 -13.40
N GLY A 214 11.07 -15.39 -14.14
CA GLY A 214 10.92 -15.82 -15.52
C GLY A 214 11.52 -14.87 -16.54
N SER A 215 11.17 -15.11 -17.80
CA SER A 215 11.55 -14.24 -18.92
C SER A 215 10.56 -13.11 -19.12
N LEU A 216 11.00 -12.01 -19.73
CA LEU A 216 10.15 -10.88 -20.09
C LEU A 216 8.96 -11.35 -20.94
N ARG A 217 7.75 -11.17 -20.41
CA ARG A 217 6.49 -11.46 -21.11
C ARG A 217 6.06 -10.29 -21.99
N GLY A 218 6.19 -9.07 -21.48
CA GLY A 218 5.76 -7.87 -22.20
C GLY A 218 5.83 -6.61 -21.35
N THR A 219 5.43 -5.47 -21.92
CA THR A 219 5.34 -4.19 -21.22
C THR A 219 3.92 -3.66 -21.31
N ALA A 220 3.29 -3.41 -20.16
CA ALA A 220 1.98 -2.79 -20.06
C ALA A 220 2.13 -1.28 -19.91
N ILE A 221 1.20 -0.53 -20.50
CA ILE A 221 1.09 0.92 -20.35
C ILE A 221 -0.12 1.20 -19.48
N PHE A 222 0.11 1.84 -18.34
CA PHE A 222 -0.93 2.27 -17.43
C PHE A 222 -1.14 3.77 -17.57
N VAL A 223 -2.38 4.23 -17.61
CA VAL A 223 -2.75 5.65 -17.62
C VAL A 223 -3.44 6.03 -16.32
N ASN A 224 -3.44 7.32 -15.99
CA ASN A 224 -4.06 7.86 -14.79
C ASN A 224 -3.51 7.35 -13.44
N GLN A 225 -2.23 6.98 -13.39
CA GLN A 225 -1.60 6.41 -12.20
C GLN A 225 -1.17 7.48 -11.18
N ILE A 226 -1.02 7.04 -9.92
CA ILE A 226 -0.53 7.87 -8.81
C ILE A 226 0.97 7.62 -8.65
N VAL A 227 1.76 8.70 -8.54
CA VAL A 227 3.20 8.65 -8.28
C VAL A 227 3.48 9.15 -6.86
N VAL A 228 4.28 8.38 -6.14
CA VAL A 228 4.62 8.61 -4.73
C VAL A 228 6.13 8.63 -4.58
N SER A 229 6.65 9.52 -3.73
CA SER A 229 8.09 9.55 -3.46
C SER A 229 8.55 8.24 -2.81
N ASN A 230 9.65 7.68 -3.30
CA ASN A 230 10.20 6.41 -2.81
C ASN A 230 11.72 6.45 -2.66
N ARG A 231 12.28 7.58 -2.23
CA ARG A 231 13.73 7.79 -2.15
C ARG A 231 14.45 6.66 -1.38
N GLY A 232 15.32 5.94 -2.08
CA GLY A 232 16.09 4.81 -1.55
C GLY A 232 15.22 3.60 -1.20
N SER A 233 14.10 3.40 -1.90
CA SER A 233 13.12 2.32 -1.63
C SER A 233 12.58 2.31 -0.19
N LYS A 234 12.53 3.49 0.46
CA LYS A 234 12.08 3.62 1.86
C LYS A 234 10.58 3.50 2.03
N PHE A 235 9.80 3.81 0.99
CA PHE A 235 8.34 3.72 1.05
C PHE A 235 7.85 2.38 0.52
N LEU A 236 8.37 1.92 -0.62
CA LEU A 236 7.99 0.70 -1.32
C LEU A 236 9.24 -0.04 -1.81
N ALA A 237 9.35 -1.34 -1.55
CA ALA A 237 10.40 -2.19 -2.07
C ALA A 237 9.85 -3.56 -2.53
N GLY A 238 10.72 -4.37 -3.14
CA GLY A 238 10.40 -5.75 -3.54
C GLY A 238 9.75 -6.56 -2.41
N GLY A 239 8.53 -7.04 -2.62
CA GLY A 239 7.64 -7.76 -1.72
C GLY A 239 6.46 -6.93 -1.19
N ASP A 240 6.49 -5.60 -1.32
CA ASP A 240 5.40 -4.74 -0.86
C ASP A 240 4.25 -4.60 -1.87
N SER A 241 4.42 -5.10 -3.10
CA SER A 241 3.35 -5.23 -4.08
C SER A 241 2.07 -5.79 -3.46
N GLY A 242 0.95 -5.13 -3.72
CA GLY A 242 -0.35 -5.46 -3.20
C GLY A 242 -0.70 -4.70 -1.93
N SER A 243 0.23 -3.93 -1.34
CA SER A 243 -0.06 -3.09 -0.19
C SER A 243 -1.08 -2.00 -0.53
N LEU A 244 -2.13 -1.89 0.27
CA LEU A 244 -3.05 -0.75 0.19
C LEU A 244 -2.34 0.51 0.71
N MET A 245 -2.41 1.58 -0.09
CA MET A 245 -2.00 2.92 0.29
C MET A 245 -3.21 3.70 0.80
N VAL A 246 -3.10 4.24 2.01
CA VAL A 246 -4.17 4.99 2.69
C VAL A 246 -3.66 6.38 3.10
N GLU A 247 -4.58 7.27 3.48
CA GLU A 247 -4.21 8.54 4.12
C GLU A 247 -3.32 8.34 5.35
N ASP A 248 -2.31 9.19 5.54
CA ASP A 248 -1.52 9.18 6.77
C ASP A 248 -2.22 9.96 7.88
N VAL A 249 -3.28 9.36 8.41
CA VAL A 249 -4.02 9.82 9.59
C VAL A 249 -4.08 8.72 10.64
N THR A 250 -4.26 9.09 11.91
CA THR A 250 -4.16 8.15 13.04
C THR A 250 -5.32 7.17 13.14
N SER A 251 -6.49 7.50 12.60
CA SER A 251 -7.72 6.72 12.81
C SER A 251 -8.58 6.69 11.56
N ASN A 252 -9.06 5.50 11.19
CA ASN A 252 -9.91 5.23 10.02
C ASN A 252 -9.43 5.93 8.74
N PRO A 253 -8.15 5.75 8.33
CA PRO A 253 -7.66 6.36 7.11
C PRO A 253 -8.45 5.85 5.91
N ARG A 254 -8.68 6.70 4.92
CA ARG A 254 -9.35 6.30 3.68
C ARG A 254 -8.36 5.71 2.68
N ALA A 255 -8.82 4.74 1.91
CA ALA A 255 -8.04 4.15 0.84
C ALA A 255 -7.79 5.15 -0.29
N VAL A 256 -6.56 5.17 -0.83
CA VAL A 256 -6.14 6.11 -1.88
C VAL A 256 -5.70 5.36 -3.14
N GLY A 257 -4.93 4.27 -3.00
CA GLY A 257 -4.45 3.49 -4.13
C GLY A 257 -3.90 2.12 -3.75
N LEU A 258 -3.69 1.27 -4.76
CA LEU A 258 -3.07 -0.05 -4.64
C LEU A 258 -1.66 0.00 -5.23
N LEU A 259 -0.63 -0.23 -4.41
CA LEU A 259 0.77 -0.16 -4.86
C LEU A 259 1.13 -1.41 -5.66
N TYR A 260 1.70 -1.23 -6.85
CA TYR A 260 2.00 -2.35 -7.76
C TYR A 260 3.39 -2.32 -8.40
N ALA A 261 3.96 -1.14 -8.60
CA ALA A 261 5.25 -0.99 -9.26
C ALA A 261 6.07 0.15 -8.62
N GLY A 262 7.35 0.19 -8.94
CA GLY A 262 8.21 1.29 -8.51
C GLY A 262 9.67 1.11 -8.91
N SER A 263 10.48 2.05 -8.43
CA SER A 263 11.93 2.08 -8.53
C SER A 263 12.55 2.49 -7.19
N SER A 264 13.84 2.78 -7.16
CA SER A 264 14.52 3.33 -5.98
C SER A 264 14.18 4.79 -5.69
N SER A 265 13.42 5.48 -6.54
CA SER A 265 13.06 6.88 -6.38
C SER A 265 11.56 7.14 -6.37
N VAL A 266 10.77 6.34 -7.08
CA VAL A 266 9.31 6.48 -7.15
C VAL A 266 8.58 5.17 -6.85
N ALA A 267 7.35 5.29 -6.35
CA ALA A 267 6.39 4.20 -6.18
C ALA A 267 5.13 4.55 -6.95
N ILE A 268 4.50 3.55 -7.56
CA ILE A 268 3.35 3.71 -8.45
C ILE A 268 2.17 2.94 -7.87
N ALA A 269 1.01 3.59 -7.83
CA ALA A 269 -0.23 2.99 -7.38
C ALA A 269 -1.35 3.18 -8.39
N ASN A 270 -2.17 2.14 -8.55
CA ASN A 270 -3.47 2.26 -9.22
C ASN A 270 -4.41 3.08 -8.30
N PRO A 271 -5.18 4.05 -8.81
CA PRO A 271 -6.23 4.70 -8.04
C PRO A 271 -7.22 3.66 -7.51
N ILE A 272 -7.53 3.70 -6.21
CA ILE A 272 -8.34 2.64 -5.61
C ILE A 272 -9.75 2.57 -6.22
N ASP A 273 -10.32 3.71 -6.61
CA ASP A 273 -11.64 3.76 -7.24
C ASP A 273 -11.66 3.05 -8.61
N GLU A 274 -10.57 3.09 -9.38
CA GLU A 274 -10.47 2.33 -10.64
C GLU A 274 -10.41 0.82 -10.40
N VAL A 275 -9.70 0.40 -9.35
CA VAL A 275 -9.63 -1.02 -8.94
C VAL A 275 -11.01 -1.54 -8.53
N LEU A 276 -11.73 -0.78 -7.69
CA LEU A 276 -13.08 -1.13 -7.26
C LEU A 276 -14.06 -1.14 -8.43
N CYS A 277 -13.97 -0.17 -9.35
CA CYS A 277 -14.81 -0.10 -10.55
C CYS A 277 -14.58 -1.30 -11.49
N TYR A 278 -13.31 -1.69 -11.70
CA TYR A 278 -12.96 -2.85 -12.51
C TYR A 278 -13.60 -4.13 -11.95
N PHE A 279 -13.37 -4.42 -10.67
CA PHE A 279 -13.94 -5.63 -10.07
C PHE A 279 -15.45 -5.57 -9.91
N SER A 280 -16.03 -4.37 -9.77
CA SER A 280 -17.49 -4.25 -9.80
C SER A 280 -18.06 -4.67 -11.14
N THR A 281 -17.38 -4.32 -12.23
CA THR A 281 -17.75 -4.72 -13.59
C THR A 281 -17.56 -6.23 -13.79
N VAL A 282 -16.39 -6.77 -13.43
CA VAL A 282 -16.06 -8.19 -13.61
C VAL A 282 -17.00 -9.10 -12.81
N LEU A 283 -17.34 -8.72 -11.58
CA LEU A 283 -18.26 -9.49 -10.74
C LEU A 283 -19.75 -9.23 -11.04
N GLY A 284 -20.07 -8.18 -11.79
CA GLY A 284 -21.45 -7.74 -12.01
C GLY A 284 -22.17 -7.29 -10.74
N LYS A 285 -21.42 -6.83 -9.72
CA LYS A 285 -21.91 -6.41 -8.39
C LYS A 285 -21.06 -5.25 -7.90
N SER A 286 -21.62 -4.32 -7.11
CA SER A 286 -20.78 -3.30 -6.49
C SER A 286 -19.76 -3.92 -5.54
N VAL A 287 -18.50 -3.49 -5.66
CA VAL A 287 -17.39 -3.84 -4.77
C VAL A 287 -16.96 -2.60 -4.01
N ALA A 288 -16.81 -2.70 -2.69
CA ALA A 288 -16.42 -1.59 -1.83
C ALA A 288 -15.36 -1.99 -0.81
N MET A 289 -14.63 -1.00 -0.31
CA MET A 289 -13.68 -1.19 0.80
C MET A 289 -14.42 -1.67 2.06
N VAL A 290 -13.79 -2.58 2.80
CA VAL A 290 -14.25 -2.96 4.14
C VAL A 290 -13.59 -2.07 5.19
N GLY A 291 -14.41 -1.48 6.07
CA GLY A 291 -13.93 -0.56 7.10
C GLY A 291 -15.07 0.10 7.88
N GLY A 292 -14.70 0.94 8.84
CA GLY A 292 -15.64 1.76 9.61
C GLY A 292 -16.19 2.94 8.81
N ALA A 293 -17.21 3.62 9.36
CA ALA A 293 -17.71 4.87 8.77
C ALA A 293 -16.59 5.93 8.76
N GLY A 294 -16.19 6.36 7.57
CA GLY A 294 -15.20 7.41 7.40
C GLY A 294 -15.72 8.78 7.82
N ILE A 295 -14.80 9.67 8.15
CA ILE A 295 -15.09 11.10 8.21
C ILE A 295 -15.15 11.59 6.76
N GLN A 296 -16.27 12.16 6.33
CA GLN A 296 -16.38 12.84 5.04
C GLN A 296 -15.39 14.01 5.02
N GLY A 297 -14.26 13.84 4.35
CA GLY A 297 -13.37 14.95 4.03
C GLY A 297 -13.87 15.65 2.77
N ALA A 298 -13.94 16.98 2.80
CA ALA A 298 -14.35 17.81 1.68
C ALA A 298 -13.61 17.47 0.38
N GLU A 299 -14.36 17.37 -0.73
CA GLU A 299 -13.82 17.33 -2.09
C GLU A 299 -13.05 18.62 -2.36
N VAL A 300 -11.81 18.51 -2.85
CA VAL A 300 -11.00 19.66 -3.23
C VAL A 300 -11.31 19.97 -4.70
N PRO A 301 -11.79 21.17 -5.06
CA PRO A 301 -11.99 21.54 -6.46
C PRO A 301 -10.63 21.83 -7.09
N VAL A 302 -10.23 21.08 -8.12
CA VAL A 302 -8.88 21.18 -8.69
C VAL A 302 -8.86 21.65 -10.14
N ALA A 303 -9.42 22.85 -10.39
CA ALA A 303 -9.45 23.44 -11.72
C ALA A 303 -8.05 23.49 -12.39
N ALA A 304 -7.00 23.83 -11.62
CA ALA A 304 -5.64 23.90 -12.14
C ALA A 304 -5.04 22.53 -12.52
N ILE A 305 -5.41 21.45 -11.83
CA ILE A 305 -4.98 20.09 -12.21
C ILE A 305 -5.76 19.60 -13.43
N GLU A 306 -7.05 19.94 -13.55
CA GLU A 306 -7.85 19.56 -14.72
C GLU A 306 -7.34 20.21 -16.01
N ASP A 307 -6.89 21.47 -15.95
CA ASP A 307 -6.27 22.11 -17.11
C ASP A 307 -4.91 21.49 -17.47
N ALA A 308 -4.10 21.15 -16.46
CA ALA A 308 -2.85 20.41 -16.65
C ALA A 308 -3.07 19.03 -17.30
N LYS A 309 -4.12 18.30 -16.88
CA LYS A 309 -4.52 17.02 -17.48
C LYS A 309 -4.86 17.16 -18.95
N LYS A 310 -5.65 18.18 -19.32
CA LYS A 310 -6.02 18.44 -20.71
C LYS A 310 -4.79 18.76 -21.58
N ILE A 311 -3.88 19.60 -21.08
CA ILE A 311 -2.62 19.92 -21.79
C ILE A 311 -1.81 18.64 -22.00
N LYS A 312 -1.57 17.86 -20.93
CA LYS A 312 -0.82 16.59 -21.02
C LYS A 312 -1.44 15.64 -22.04
N ALA A 313 -2.76 15.47 -22.01
CA ALA A 313 -3.48 14.57 -22.91
C ALA A 313 -3.32 14.97 -24.39
N ARG A 314 -3.35 16.28 -24.71
CA ARG A 314 -3.11 16.76 -26.10
C ARG A 314 -1.71 16.43 -26.62
N HIS A 315 -0.73 16.30 -25.73
CA HIS A 315 0.67 16.06 -26.07
C HIS A 315 1.16 14.66 -25.71
N ALA A 316 0.26 13.73 -25.36
CA ALA A 316 0.59 12.38 -24.91
C ALA A 316 1.50 11.63 -25.90
N ALA A 317 1.15 11.65 -27.20
CA ALA A 317 1.94 11.00 -28.25
C ALA A 317 3.40 11.50 -28.30
N ARG A 318 3.64 12.79 -28.02
CA ARG A 318 5.00 13.32 -27.94
C ARG A 318 5.71 12.82 -26.67
N LEU A 319 5.02 12.85 -25.54
CA LEU A 319 5.57 12.47 -24.23
C LEU A 319 5.87 10.97 -24.13
N GLU A 320 5.10 10.13 -24.84
CA GLU A 320 5.31 8.68 -24.92
C GLU A 320 6.53 8.29 -25.76
N ASN A 321 6.93 9.15 -26.70
CA ASN A 321 8.08 8.93 -27.59
C ASN A 321 9.38 9.58 -27.09
N VAL A 322 9.43 9.99 -25.82
CA VAL A 322 10.67 10.50 -25.21
C VAL A 322 11.69 9.36 -25.13
N PRO A 323 12.93 9.52 -25.63
CA PRO A 323 13.98 8.52 -25.50
C PRO A 323 14.16 8.12 -24.03
N ARG A 324 14.21 6.81 -23.75
CA ARG A 324 14.32 6.28 -22.38
C ARG A 324 13.20 6.74 -21.42
N GLY A 325 12.09 7.27 -21.97
CA GLY A 325 10.91 7.63 -21.20
C GLY A 325 10.23 6.39 -20.63
N VAL A 326 10.02 6.39 -19.32
CA VAL A 326 9.26 5.34 -18.62
C VAL A 326 7.89 5.85 -18.17
N GLY A 327 7.63 7.15 -18.32
CA GLY A 327 6.30 7.71 -18.14
C GLY A 327 6.24 9.23 -18.13
N HIS A 328 5.03 9.77 -17.94
CA HIS A 328 4.81 11.21 -17.81
C HIS A 328 3.53 11.52 -17.03
N GLY A 329 3.53 12.56 -16.21
CA GLY A 329 2.42 12.90 -15.32
C GLY A 329 2.37 14.37 -14.94
N ILE A 330 1.50 14.71 -13.99
CA ILE A 330 1.37 16.06 -13.43
C ILE A 330 1.97 16.04 -12.04
N GLY A 331 2.93 16.90 -11.76
CA GLY A 331 3.58 16.99 -10.46
C GLY A 331 3.70 18.42 -9.95
N LEU A 332 4.41 18.57 -8.85
CA LEU A 332 4.87 19.88 -8.37
C LEU A 332 6.33 20.07 -8.75
N GLY A 333 6.64 21.25 -9.28
CA GLY A 333 8.01 21.71 -9.48
C GLY A 333 8.65 22.14 -8.17
N HIS A 334 9.94 22.45 -8.23
CA HIS A 334 10.73 22.87 -7.05
C HIS A 334 10.19 24.13 -6.36
N ASP A 335 9.48 24.97 -7.12
CA ASP A 335 8.83 26.20 -6.67
C ASP A 335 7.38 26.00 -6.18
N GLY A 336 6.89 24.75 -6.16
CA GLY A 336 5.54 24.39 -5.75
C GLY A 336 4.47 24.65 -6.81
N ARG A 337 4.83 25.06 -8.04
CA ARG A 337 3.87 25.19 -9.16
C ARG A 337 3.59 23.84 -9.81
N ILE A 338 2.43 23.71 -10.44
CA ILE A 338 2.07 22.53 -11.23
C ILE A 338 2.97 22.49 -12.48
N VAL A 339 3.57 21.33 -12.73
CA VAL A 339 4.44 21.06 -13.88
C VAL A 339 4.06 19.73 -14.54
N ILE A 340 4.42 19.57 -15.81
CA ILE A 340 4.43 18.25 -16.45
C ILE A 340 5.73 17.55 -16.04
N LYS A 341 5.63 16.37 -15.44
CA LYS A 341 6.77 15.51 -15.13
C LYS A 341 7.00 14.54 -16.27
N VAL A 342 8.25 14.41 -16.72
CA VAL A 342 8.69 13.36 -17.64
C VAL A 342 9.62 12.43 -16.89
N TYR A 343 9.20 11.19 -16.69
CA TYR A 343 9.94 10.16 -15.97
C TYR A 343 10.80 9.38 -16.95
N VAL A 344 12.10 9.26 -16.66
CA VAL A 344 13.08 8.64 -17.56
C VAL A 344 13.93 7.61 -16.83
N GLU A 345 14.36 6.58 -17.55
CA GLU A 345 15.27 5.57 -17.01
C GLU A 345 16.63 6.19 -16.63
N GLU A 346 17.14 7.13 -17.43
CA GLU A 346 18.35 7.90 -17.15
C GLU A 346 18.26 9.26 -17.83
N ASP A 347 18.73 10.32 -17.15
CA ASP A 347 18.77 11.68 -17.67
C ASP A 347 20.04 11.91 -18.52
N THR A 348 19.90 11.71 -19.84
CA THR A 348 21.00 11.89 -20.81
C THR A 348 20.85 13.18 -21.62
N PRO A 349 21.93 13.67 -22.28
CA PRO A 349 21.84 14.80 -23.20
C PRO A 349 20.81 14.62 -24.33
N GLU A 350 20.60 13.38 -24.79
CA GLU A 350 19.58 13.05 -25.80
C GLU A 350 18.17 13.26 -25.24
N VAL A 351 17.91 12.81 -24.02
CA VAL A 351 16.64 13.04 -23.31
C VAL A 351 16.39 14.53 -23.15
N ARG A 352 17.38 15.29 -22.65
CA ARG A 352 17.28 16.74 -22.45
C ARG A 352 17.02 17.50 -23.75
N ALA A 353 17.50 17.00 -24.88
CA ALA A 353 17.22 17.58 -26.19
C ALA A 353 15.79 17.27 -26.70
N ALA A 354 15.25 16.11 -26.32
CA ALA A 354 13.91 15.66 -26.76
C ALA A 354 12.76 16.28 -25.94
N VAL A 355 13.01 16.57 -24.65
CA VAL A 355 12.01 17.13 -23.73
C VAL A 355 12.04 18.66 -23.80
N PRO A 356 10.92 19.34 -24.15
CA PRO A 356 10.87 20.80 -24.17
C PRO A 356 10.82 21.36 -22.75
N ASP A 357 11.34 22.58 -22.54
CA ASP A 357 11.23 23.27 -21.24
C ASP A 357 9.78 23.65 -20.86
N SER A 358 8.88 23.73 -21.86
CA SER A 358 7.45 23.99 -21.63
C SER A 358 6.56 23.38 -22.73
N ILE A 359 5.30 23.07 -22.35
CA ILE A 359 4.23 22.60 -23.25
C ILE A 359 2.97 23.44 -22.97
N ASP A 360 2.46 24.12 -24.00
CA ASP A 360 1.32 25.06 -23.90
C ASP A 360 1.46 26.06 -22.72
N GLY A 361 2.70 26.52 -22.46
CA GLY A 361 3.02 27.45 -21.37
C GLY A 361 3.18 26.80 -19.99
N MET A 362 2.94 25.50 -19.86
CA MET A 362 3.21 24.74 -18.64
C MET A 362 4.67 24.30 -18.59
N PRO A 363 5.42 24.54 -17.49
CA PRO A 363 6.78 24.04 -17.36
C PRO A 363 6.82 22.51 -17.40
N VAL A 364 7.90 21.97 -17.96
CA VAL A 364 8.19 20.53 -17.95
C VAL A 364 9.45 20.29 -17.13
N GLU A 365 9.43 19.27 -16.27
CA GLU A 365 10.59 18.84 -15.51
C GLU A 365 10.89 17.36 -15.80
N ILE A 366 12.16 17.04 -16.05
CA ILE A 366 12.66 15.68 -16.18
C ILE A 366 12.93 15.13 -14.77
N GLU A 367 12.51 13.89 -14.52
CA GLU A 367 12.80 13.16 -13.29
C GLU A 367 13.40 11.80 -13.64
N GLU A 368 14.66 11.59 -13.28
CA GLU A 368 15.32 10.30 -13.43
C GLU A 368 14.78 9.31 -12.40
N THR A 369 14.16 8.24 -12.88
CA THR A 369 13.53 7.23 -12.03
C THR A 369 14.22 5.88 -12.08
N GLY A 370 15.05 5.61 -13.08
CA GLY A 370 15.38 4.23 -13.45
C GLY A 370 14.18 3.52 -14.07
N ARG A 371 14.32 2.21 -14.30
CA ARG A 371 13.19 1.37 -14.74
C ARG A 371 12.14 1.27 -13.65
N ILE A 372 10.87 1.30 -14.07
CA ILE A 372 9.73 1.04 -13.21
C ILE A 372 9.29 -0.40 -13.48
N ILE A 373 9.31 -1.23 -12.42
CA ILE A 373 9.01 -2.66 -12.51
C ILE A 373 7.97 -3.05 -11.45
N PRO A 374 7.22 -4.15 -11.64
CA PRO A 374 6.48 -4.79 -10.57
C PRO A 374 7.45 -5.17 -9.46
N LEU A 375 7.04 -4.99 -8.22
CA LEU A 375 7.90 -5.22 -7.07
C LEU A 375 7.56 -6.52 -6.33
N SER A 376 7.20 -7.60 -7.02
CA SER A 376 7.29 -8.93 -6.39
C SER A 376 8.77 -9.30 -6.20
N ARG A 377 9.08 -10.06 -5.15
CA ARG A 377 10.45 -10.53 -4.92
C ARG A 377 10.52 -12.04 -4.97
N CYS A 378 11.46 -12.54 -5.75
CA CYS A 378 11.93 -13.92 -5.80
C CYS A 378 13.03 -14.12 -4.75
N ARG A 379 13.09 -15.27 -4.07
CA ARG A 379 14.20 -15.61 -3.16
C ARG A 379 15.06 -16.75 -3.68
#